data_AF-A0A060SK66-F1
#
_entry.id   AF-A0A060SK66-F1
#
_cell.length_a   1.000
_cell.length_b   1.000
_cell.length_c   1.000
_cell.angle_alpha   90.00
_cell.angle_beta   90.00
_cell.angle_gamma   90.00
#
_symmetry.space_group_name_H-M   'P 1'
#
loop_
_entity.id
_entity.type
_entity.pdbx_description
1 polymer ?
#
loop_
_entity_poly.entity_id
_entity_poly.type
_entity_poly.pdbx_seq_one_letter_code
_entity_poly.pdbx_strand_id
1 'polypeptide(L)'
;MPATTRKGKAKSASSGDGDNPSETEAIEAADDRSGRARKPSKKQAEINEDKQTAVKRKLEAMQKEYKKLKQQAKKLKTSKAGSKTSESAGNASESSSESSSFSPESEEEDETVATTRKHQSADATARLAVCHFRVIARLRLAVHRLRATARLPVHRLRVNVHGRAVSFVTSASWSFAISPLLAYCTRPLTLAPLATTLLGPFIIIPTPFIPTAPPSPLALPPIITITRPLPSWPLIFEQPDHLGAPPPALPAQAGQPPTGDLKDPPFLHGRTPTGKPKAGDYEAHVNKMIVRACHQYEVLIATEDAFPDLGTQDGWATQVWTDTCKRTQVFYKLTERVEKIITGRDSHARGGLRDKIRPHIAATYGFVTDGSERAKGANRERYRFLLDCDASKPEPVFHYKDVESRSGFAHNVLILRALQDHWFADGTSPGIKYASQFSPIREVTLALVFTTIQFCLDQWADGTFNKHHMYTEKAYKSQYDMHLRHIRDWCAMDVNASRTVRQRLYDRARRASGAAPVTAPCPGLSDSSKERLRAELAAQAAACDSDAEENA
;
A
#
# COMPACT_ATOMS: atom_id res chain seq x y z
N MET A 1 -32.33 34.18 61.34
CA MET A 1 -32.35 35.56 60.80
C MET A 1 -31.37 35.64 59.63
N PRO A 2 -31.71 36.18 58.45
CA PRO A 2 -32.85 35.97 57.51
C PRO A 2 -32.47 34.95 56.39
N ALA A 3 -33.30 34.17 55.69
CA ALA A 3 -34.57 34.34 54.94
C ALA A 3 -34.45 35.14 53.61
N THR A 4 -34.61 34.44 52.46
CA THR A 4 -35.35 34.81 51.21
C THR A 4 -34.96 33.84 50.06
N THR A 5 -35.81 32.92 49.55
CA THR A 5 -36.90 33.00 48.55
C THR A 5 -36.57 33.56 47.15
N ARG A 6 -36.72 32.72 46.10
CA ARG A 6 -37.28 33.07 44.76
C ARG A 6 -37.54 31.79 43.95
N LYS A 7 -38.81 31.39 43.79
CA LYS A 7 -39.75 31.63 42.66
C LYS A 7 -39.50 30.77 41.43
N GLY A 8 -40.34 29.74 41.29
CA GLY A 8 -40.67 29.10 40.03
C GLY A 8 -41.62 29.95 39.17
N LYS A 9 -41.71 29.60 37.89
CA LYS A 9 -42.79 30.01 37.00
C LYS A 9 -43.00 28.93 35.93
N ALA A 10 -44.17 28.30 35.99
CA ALA A 10 -44.75 27.48 34.94
C ALA A 10 -45.70 28.35 34.08
N LYS A 11 -45.85 27.98 32.80
CA LYS A 11 -46.99 28.25 31.89
C LYS A 11 -46.78 27.36 30.65
N SER A 12 -47.50 26.25 30.49
CA SER A 12 -48.89 26.09 30.02
C SER A 12 -49.03 26.04 28.49
N ALA A 13 -49.56 24.90 28.06
CA ALA A 13 -50.04 24.47 26.75
C ALA A 13 -50.76 25.51 25.86
N SER A 14 -50.66 25.29 24.54
CA SER A 14 -51.82 25.39 23.65
C SER A 14 -51.72 24.39 22.49
N SER A 15 -52.72 23.54 22.42
CA SER A 15 -53.17 22.74 21.29
C SER A 15 -53.56 23.59 20.08
N GLY A 16 -53.41 23.02 18.88
CA GLY A 16 -53.94 23.57 17.64
C GLY A 16 -53.85 22.54 16.51
N ASP A 17 -54.94 21.77 16.37
CA ASP A 17 -55.33 21.11 15.13
C ASP A 17 -55.58 22.15 14.02
N GLY A 18 -55.29 21.80 12.77
CA GLY A 18 -55.59 22.66 11.64
C GLY A 18 -55.03 22.15 10.31
N ASP A 19 -55.85 21.32 9.65
CA ASP A 19 -56.05 21.14 8.22
C ASP A 19 -54.97 21.51 7.19
N ASN A 20 -54.70 20.49 6.38
CA ASN A 20 -53.90 20.49 5.17
C ASN A 20 -54.81 20.79 3.96
N PRO A 21 -54.54 21.84 3.15
CA PRO A 21 -54.92 21.83 1.75
C PRO A 21 -53.70 21.90 0.82
N SER A 22 -53.60 20.85 0.02
CA SER A 22 -53.12 20.79 -1.38
C SER A 22 -52.10 21.84 -1.85
N GLU A 23 -50.90 21.32 -2.13
CA GLU A 23 -49.98 21.81 -3.16
C GLU A 23 -50.69 22.07 -4.48
N THR A 24 -50.74 23.31 -4.94
CA THR A 24 -50.33 23.74 -6.30
C THR A 24 -50.53 25.25 -6.44
N GLU A 25 -49.55 25.92 -7.07
CA GLU A 25 -49.55 27.33 -7.48
C GLU A 25 -49.32 28.41 -6.41
N ALA A 26 -48.05 28.63 -6.04
CA ALA A 26 -47.53 29.96 -5.65
C ALA A 26 -45.98 29.95 -5.55
N ILE A 27 -45.27 29.92 -6.68
CA ILE A 27 -43.84 30.22 -6.74
C ILE A 27 -43.68 31.48 -7.58
N GLU A 28 -43.89 32.65 -6.97
CA GLU A 28 -43.38 33.98 -7.42
C GLU A 28 -44.03 35.10 -6.57
N ALA A 29 -43.60 35.26 -5.31
CA ALA A 29 -43.70 36.54 -4.55
C ALA A 29 -43.31 36.36 -3.08
N ALA A 30 -42.03 36.08 -2.77
CA ALA A 30 -41.52 36.25 -1.40
C ALA A 30 -39.99 36.25 -1.37
N ASP A 31 -39.35 37.33 -1.85
CA ASP A 31 -37.94 37.56 -1.51
C ASP A 31 -37.66 39.06 -1.31
N ASP A 32 -38.30 39.65 -0.29
CA ASP A 32 -38.01 41.01 0.16
C ASP A 32 -37.87 41.09 1.70
N ARG A 33 -37.25 40.06 2.28
CA ARG A 33 -36.75 40.13 3.67
C ARG A 33 -35.27 40.49 3.62
N SER A 34 -35.00 41.77 3.35
CA SER A 34 -33.69 42.38 3.55
C SER A 34 -33.29 42.26 5.03
N GLY A 35 -32.60 41.17 5.33
CA GLY A 35 -32.02 40.90 6.63
C GLY A 35 -31.12 42.06 7.02
N ARG A 36 -31.53 42.78 8.08
CA ARG A 36 -30.80 43.89 8.68
C ARG A 36 -29.34 43.47 8.89
N ALA A 37 -28.45 43.93 7.99
CA ALA A 37 -27.04 43.62 8.04
C ALA A 37 -26.49 44.07 9.40
N ARG A 38 -26.17 43.11 10.27
CA ARG A 38 -25.58 43.41 11.57
C ARG A 38 -24.26 44.13 11.32
N LYS A 39 -24.16 45.37 11.78
CA LYS A 39 -22.91 46.13 11.74
C LYS A 39 -21.82 45.29 12.41
N PRO A 40 -20.69 45.03 11.75
CA PRO A 40 -19.60 44.27 12.35
C PRO A 40 -19.16 44.96 13.63
N SER A 41 -19.00 44.16 14.69
CA SER A 41 -18.49 44.63 15.98
C SER A 41 -17.15 45.34 15.80
N LYS A 42 -16.89 46.38 16.60
CA LYS A 42 -15.61 47.12 16.60
C LYS A 42 -14.39 46.18 16.66
N LYS A 43 -14.49 45.09 17.43
CA LYS A 43 -13.44 44.06 17.53
C LYS A 43 -13.24 43.27 16.25
N GLN A 44 -14.30 43.03 15.47
CA GLN A 44 -14.22 42.34 14.18
C GLN A 44 -13.61 43.25 13.10
N ALA A 45 -13.87 44.56 13.16
CA ALA A 45 -13.26 45.53 12.27
C ALA A 45 -11.73 45.59 12.46
N GLU A 46 -11.26 45.62 13.71
CA GLU A 46 -9.83 45.61 14.06
C GLU A 46 -9.12 44.33 13.57
N ILE A 47 -9.73 43.16 13.78
CA ILE A 47 -9.21 41.88 13.26
C ILE A 47 -9.12 41.88 11.73
N ASN A 48 -10.08 42.50 11.05
CA ASN A 48 -10.08 42.57 9.59
C ASN A 48 -8.99 43.53 9.08
N GLU A 49 -8.74 44.63 9.79
CA GLU A 49 -7.67 45.59 9.48
C GLU A 49 -6.27 44.96 9.67
N ASP A 50 -6.06 44.25 10.78
CA ASP A 50 -4.81 43.50 11.03
C ASP A 50 -4.53 42.44 9.96
N LYS A 51 -5.58 41.73 9.51
CA LYS A 51 -5.44 40.76 8.41
C LYS A 51 -5.07 41.46 7.10
N GLN A 52 -5.66 42.62 6.80
CA GLN A 52 -5.34 43.37 5.59
C GLN A 52 -3.92 43.94 5.61
N THR A 53 -3.45 44.46 6.75
CA THR A 53 -2.08 44.96 6.88
C THR A 53 -1.05 43.83 6.78
N ALA A 54 -1.33 42.65 7.34
CA ALA A 54 -0.49 41.47 7.21
C ALA A 54 -0.38 40.98 5.75
N VAL A 55 -1.50 40.97 5.01
CA VAL A 55 -1.51 40.63 3.58
C VAL A 55 -0.73 41.66 2.77
N LYS A 56 -0.88 42.95 3.05
CA LYS A 56 -0.15 44.03 2.38
C LYS A 56 1.37 43.90 2.60
N ARG A 57 1.82 43.64 3.83
CA ARG A 57 3.25 43.40 4.14
C ARG A 57 3.80 42.20 3.39
N LYS A 58 3.05 41.09 3.31
CA LYS A 58 3.46 39.91 2.52
C LYS A 58 3.57 40.23 1.03
N LEU A 59 2.63 41.00 0.48
CA LEU A 59 2.66 41.40 -0.92
C LEU A 59 3.88 42.27 -1.24
N GLU A 60 4.19 43.25 -0.40
CA GLU A 60 5.37 44.11 -0.55
C GLU A 60 6.68 43.30 -0.45
N ALA A 61 6.76 42.31 0.45
CA ALA A 61 7.90 41.42 0.56
C ALA A 61 8.11 40.58 -0.71
N MET A 62 7.03 39.99 -1.27
CA MET A 62 7.10 39.25 -2.54
C MET A 62 7.51 40.14 -3.72
N GLN A 63 7.03 41.39 -3.77
CA GLN A 63 7.44 42.33 -4.82
C GLN A 63 8.93 42.69 -4.73
N LYS A 64 9.50 42.79 -3.52
CA LYS A 64 10.94 43.01 -3.32
C LYS A 64 11.76 41.80 -3.77
N GLU A 65 11.34 40.59 -3.41
CA GLU A 65 11.94 39.32 -3.86
C GLU A 65 11.96 39.21 -5.39
N TYR A 66 10.82 39.47 -6.04
CA TYR A 66 10.70 39.44 -7.49
C TYR A 66 11.64 40.43 -8.19
N LYS A 67 11.78 41.65 -7.65
CA LYS A 67 12.73 42.65 -8.16
C LYS A 67 14.18 42.18 -8.03
N LYS A 68 14.56 41.54 -6.90
CA LYS A 68 15.91 40.97 -6.71
C LYS A 68 16.20 39.87 -7.73
N LEU A 69 15.28 38.92 -7.90
CA LEU A 69 15.42 37.83 -8.89
C LEU A 69 15.53 38.37 -10.32
N LYS A 70 14.75 39.39 -10.68
CA LYS A 70 14.84 40.05 -11.99
C LYS A 70 16.20 40.71 -12.22
N GLN A 71 16.79 41.33 -11.19
CA GLN A 71 18.15 41.90 -11.27
C GLN A 71 19.23 40.82 -11.41
N GLN A 72 19.11 39.71 -10.68
CA GLN A 72 20.02 38.57 -10.81
C GLN A 72 19.97 37.97 -12.22
N ALA A 73 18.77 37.76 -12.78
CA ALA A 73 18.60 37.29 -14.15
C ALA A 73 19.22 38.25 -15.18
N LYS A 74 19.13 39.57 -14.97
CA LYS A 74 19.79 40.55 -15.83
C LYS A 74 21.32 40.43 -15.77
N LYS A 75 21.91 40.27 -14.58
CA LYS A 75 23.36 40.06 -14.41
C LYS A 75 23.86 38.75 -15.04
N LEU A 76 23.08 37.69 -14.98
CA LEU A 76 23.40 36.42 -15.64
C LEU A 76 23.35 36.53 -17.18
N LYS A 77 22.45 37.35 -17.72
CA LYS A 77 22.40 37.60 -19.17
C LYS A 77 23.59 38.44 -19.66
N THR A 78 24.03 39.44 -18.90
CA THR A 78 25.19 40.27 -19.29
C THR A 78 26.52 39.52 -19.18
N SER A 79 26.69 38.67 -18.15
CA SER A 79 27.89 37.82 -18.03
C SER A 79 27.97 36.76 -19.13
N LYS A 80 26.83 36.20 -19.57
CA LYS A 80 26.79 35.25 -20.69
C LYS A 80 27.09 35.88 -22.06
N ALA A 81 26.81 37.16 -22.25
CA ALA A 81 27.13 37.89 -23.48
C ALA A 81 28.62 38.27 -23.58
N GLY A 82 29.30 38.50 -22.44
CA GLY A 82 30.73 38.86 -22.41
C GLY A 82 31.70 37.69 -22.63
N SER A 83 31.26 36.45 -22.44
CA SER A 83 32.14 35.26 -22.54
C SER A 83 32.27 34.68 -23.95
N LYS A 84 31.67 35.29 -24.98
CA LYS A 84 31.62 34.72 -26.34
C LYS A 84 32.60 35.34 -27.35
N THR A 85 33.59 36.12 -26.90
CA THR A 85 34.49 36.86 -27.81
C THR A 85 35.99 36.67 -27.53
N SER A 86 36.40 35.62 -26.83
CA SER A 86 37.83 35.35 -26.63
C SER A 86 38.17 33.86 -26.66
N GLU A 87 38.12 33.27 -27.85
CA GLU A 87 38.88 32.06 -28.19
C GLU A 87 39.76 32.41 -29.39
N SER A 88 40.94 32.95 -29.11
CA SER A 88 42.13 32.81 -29.97
C SER A 88 43.37 33.28 -29.21
N ALA A 89 44.39 32.40 -29.22
CA ALA A 89 45.78 32.60 -28.84
C ALA A 89 46.19 32.49 -27.35
N GLY A 90 46.86 31.38 -27.02
CA GLY A 90 48.29 31.46 -26.67
C GLY A 90 48.73 31.41 -25.21
N ASN A 91 49.48 30.34 -24.90
CA ASN A 91 50.68 30.24 -24.03
C ASN A 91 50.65 30.50 -22.51
N ALA A 92 51.07 29.43 -21.80
CA ALA A 92 52.18 29.31 -20.84
C ALA A 92 52.41 30.32 -19.68
N SER A 93 52.77 29.71 -18.53
CA SER A 93 53.64 30.17 -17.42
C SER A 93 53.01 30.81 -16.16
N GLU A 94 53.28 30.11 -15.05
CA GLU A 94 53.78 30.55 -13.73
C GLU A 94 53.08 31.59 -12.84
N SER A 95 52.75 31.09 -11.64
CA SER A 95 53.03 31.65 -10.31
C SER A 95 52.13 32.71 -9.67
N SER A 96 52.21 32.67 -8.33
CA SER A 96 51.83 33.68 -7.34
C SER A 96 50.43 33.63 -6.73
N SER A 97 50.43 33.06 -5.53
CA SER A 97 49.71 33.46 -4.32
C SER A 97 48.95 34.79 -4.35
N GLU A 98 47.71 34.78 -3.83
CA GLU A 98 47.32 35.68 -2.75
C GLU A 98 46.05 35.21 -2.03
N SER A 99 46.09 35.38 -0.70
CA SER A 99 45.12 35.02 0.31
C SER A 99 43.88 35.91 0.30
N SER A 100 42.68 35.34 0.49
CA SER A 100 41.51 36.08 0.94
C SER A 100 40.82 35.30 2.07
N SER A 101 41.01 35.85 3.27
CA SER A 101 40.37 35.49 4.53
C SER A 101 38.88 35.80 4.49
N PHE A 102 38.04 34.82 4.82
CA PHE A 102 36.65 35.04 5.23
C PHE A 102 36.41 34.34 6.57
N SER A 103 36.05 35.16 7.56
CA SER A 103 35.66 34.78 8.92
C SER A 103 34.40 33.91 8.94
N PRO A 104 34.32 32.90 9.81
CA PRO A 104 33.05 32.30 10.21
C PRO A 104 32.52 32.99 11.48
N GLU A 105 31.31 33.55 11.39
CA GLU A 105 30.50 33.88 12.58
C GLU A 105 30.03 32.58 13.24
N SER A 106 30.30 32.50 14.54
CA SER A 106 29.93 31.42 15.44
C SER A 106 28.49 31.61 15.94
N GLU A 107 27.64 30.60 15.78
CA GLU A 107 26.45 30.41 16.62
C GLU A 107 26.74 29.26 17.59
N GLU A 108 26.72 29.59 18.88
CA GLU A 108 26.81 28.65 20.00
C GLU A 108 25.49 27.87 20.11
N GLU A 109 25.51 26.55 19.91
CA GLU A 109 24.40 25.65 20.23
C GLU A 109 24.71 24.82 21.49
N ASP A 110 23.72 24.80 22.38
CA ASP A 110 23.65 24.11 23.67
C ASP A 110 24.20 22.66 23.70
N GLU A 111 25.18 22.44 24.59
CA GLU A 111 25.89 21.17 24.80
C GLU A 111 25.06 20.03 25.45
N THR A 112 23.78 20.26 25.77
CA THR A 112 22.97 19.28 26.52
C THR A 112 22.17 18.29 25.67
N VAL A 113 22.14 18.44 24.34
CA VAL A 113 21.41 17.53 23.42
C VAL A 113 22.34 16.54 22.69
N ALA A 114 23.66 16.77 22.68
CA ALA A 114 24.64 15.95 21.96
C ALA A 114 24.93 14.59 22.61
N THR A 115 24.80 14.48 23.94
CA THR A 115 25.10 13.24 24.68
C THR A 115 24.01 12.18 24.51
N THR A 116 22.75 12.57 24.34
CA THR A 116 21.63 11.63 24.15
C THR A 116 21.59 11.01 22.74
N ARG A 117 22.17 11.68 21.73
CA ARG A 117 22.26 11.15 20.34
C ARG A 117 23.38 10.12 20.14
N LYS A 118 24.46 10.16 20.93
CA LYS A 118 25.56 9.17 20.82
C LYS A 118 25.13 7.76 21.26
N HIS A 119 24.23 7.64 22.25
CA HIS A 119 23.76 6.32 22.70
C HIS A 119 22.79 5.62 21.74
N GLN A 120 22.05 6.36 20.89
CA GLN A 120 21.13 5.75 19.91
C GLN A 120 21.85 5.26 18.63
N SER A 121 23.00 5.84 18.29
CA SER A 121 23.83 5.42 17.14
C SER A 121 24.58 4.10 17.39
N ALA A 122 25.04 3.90 18.62
CA ALA A 122 25.72 2.66 19.02
C ALA A 122 24.78 1.44 18.96
N ASP A 123 23.51 1.60 19.39
CA ASP A 123 22.53 0.50 19.39
C ASP A 123 22.06 0.13 17.96
N ALA A 124 22.00 1.10 17.05
CA ALA A 124 21.71 0.84 15.63
C ALA A 124 22.84 0.05 14.94
N THR A 125 24.09 0.37 15.26
CA THR A 125 25.28 -0.30 14.71
C THR A 125 25.39 -1.74 15.22
N ALA A 126 25.07 -1.98 16.51
CA ALA A 126 25.03 -3.33 17.09
C ALA A 126 23.94 -4.21 16.45
N ARG A 127 22.76 -3.66 16.15
CA ARG A 127 21.67 -4.40 15.49
C ARG A 127 22.02 -4.80 14.04
N LEU A 128 22.74 -3.93 13.31
CA LEU A 128 23.22 -4.26 11.96
C LEU A 128 24.27 -5.38 11.98
N ALA A 129 25.20 -5.35 12.94
CA ALA A 129 26.23 -6.38 13.10
C ALA A 129 25.62 -7.77 13.41
N VAL A 130 24.60 -7.83 14.29
CA VAL A 130 23.89 -9.08 14.60
C VAL A 130 23.15 -9.63 13.37
N CYS A 131 22.61 -8.74 12.52
CA CYS A 131 21.93 -9.14 11.29
C CYS A 131 22.91 -9.72 10.25
N HIS A 132 24.07 -9.08 10.05
CA HIS A 132 25.14 -9.60 9.20
C HIS A 132 25.66 -10.96 9.67
N PHE A 133 25.84 -11.14 10.99
CA PHE A 133 26.33 -12.41 11.54
C PHE A 133 25.35 -13.57 11.28
N ARG A 134 24.03 -13.33 11.41
CA ARG A 134 22.99 -14.33 11.11
C ARG A 134 22.94 -14.72 9.64
N VAL A 135 23.17 -13.77 8.73
CA VAL A 135 23.23 -14.05 7.28
C VAL A 135 24.47 -14.89 6.93
N ILE A 136 25.64 -14.54 7.48
CA ILE A 136 26.88 -15.30 7.28
C ILE A 136 26.75 -16.72 7.85
N ALA A 137 26.14 -16.88 9.03
CA ALA A 137 25.90 -18.20 9.62
C ALA A 137 24.99 -19.09 8.76
N ARG A 138 23.93 -18.52 8.16
CA ARG A 138 23.03 -19.25 7.24
C ARG A 138 23.74 -19.66 5.94
N LEU A 139 24.57 -18.77 5.38
CA LEU A 139 25.38 -19.08 4.21
C LEU A 139 26.41 -20.19 4.49
N ARG A 140 27.10 -20.14 5.64
CA ARG A 140 28.03 -21.19 6.06
C ARG A 140 27.32 -22.54 6.23
N LEU A 141 26.12 -22.56 6.83
CA LEU A 141 25.34 -23.79 6.98
C LEU A 141 24.89 -24.36 5.62
N ALA A 142 24.51 -23.50 4.68
CA ALA A 142 24.14 -23.92 3.32
C ALA A 142 25.35 -24.52 2.56
N VAL A 143 26.52 -23.89 2.64
CA VAL A 143 27.77 -24.42 2.06
C VAL A 143 28.17 -25.74 2.71
N HIS A 144 27.98 -25.88 4.02
CA HIS A 144 28.30 -27.13 4.72
C HIS A 144 27.34 -28.27 4.33
N ARG A 145 26.06 -27.97 4.10
CA ARG A 145 25.08 -28.93 3.58
C ARG A 145 25.39 -29.37 2.16
N LEU A 146 25.80 -28.44 1.29
CA LEU A 146 26.22 -28.75 -0.07
C LEU A 146 27.51 -29.60 -0.11
N ARG A 147 28.45 -29.36 0.81
CA ARG A 147 29.65 -30.20 0.96
C ARG A 147 29.33 -31.60 1.53
N ALA A 148 28.33 -31.70 2.39
CA ALA A 148 27.89 -32.99 2.94
C ALA A 148 27.22 -33.87 1.88
N THR A 149 26.49 -33.27 0.94
CA THR A 149 25.84 -34.02 -0.17
C THR A 149 26.80 -34.37 -1.32
N ALA A 150 28.00 -33.78 -1.36
CA ALA A 150 28.99 -34.03 -2.42
C ALA A 150 29.94 -35.22 -2.14
N ARG A 151 29.76 -35.97 -1.04
CA ARG A 151 30.54 -37.18 -0.77
C ARG A 151 29.76 -38.43 -1.17
N LEU A 152 29.81 -38.76 -2.46
CA LEU A 152 29.51 -40.11 -2.95
C LEU A 152 30.81 -40.94 -3.05
N PRO A 153 30.75 -42.27 -2.82
CA PRO A 153 31.93 -43.12 -2.75
C PRO A 153 32.50 -43.40 -4.15
N VAL A 154 33.77 -43.08 -4.34
CA VAL A 154 34.53 -43.46 -5.54
C VAL A 154 34.93 -44.93 -5.42
N HIS A 155 34.32 -45.79 -6.23
CA HIS A 155 34.82 -47.14 -6.46
C HIS A 155 36.18 -47.09 -7.18
N ARG A 156 37.21 -47.64 -6.55
CA ARG A 156 38.54 -47.88 -7.12
C ARG A 156 38.44 -48.82 -8.32
N LEU A 157 38.75 -48.32 -9.51
CA LEU A 157 39.18 -49.13 -10.65
C LEU A 157 40.70 -49.04 -10.75
N ARG A 158 41.37 -50.16 -10.43
CA ARG A 158 42.79 -50.40 -10.72
C ARG A 158 42.93 -50.56 -12.24
N VAL A 159 43.76 -49.72 -12.86
CA VAL A 159 44.32 -50.02 -14.19
C VAL A 159 45.84 -50.04 -14.06
N ASN A 160 46.40 -51.10 -14.60
CA ASN A 160 47.78 -51.55 -14.46
C ASN A 160 48.69 -50.85 -15.48
N VAL A 161 49.94 -50.71 -15.08
CA VAL A 161 51.08 -50.04 -15.74
C VAL A 161 51.48 -50.72 -17.06
N HIS A 162 51.97 -49.93 -18.03
CA HIS A 162 53.09 -50.11 -19.00
C HIS A 162 53.00 -48.89 -19.95
N GLY A 163 53.98 -48.05 -20.25
CA GLY A 163 55.42 -48.02 -20.10
C GLY A 163 55.98 -47.33 -21.36
N ARG A 164 56.63 -46.16 -21.25
CA ARG A 164 57.82 -45.73 -22.04
C ARG A 164 58.10 -44.23 -21.89
N ALA A 165 59.38 -43.96 -21.72
CA ALA A 165 60.03 -42.67 -21.64
C ALA A 165 60.10 -41.95 -23.01
N VAL A 166 60.34 -40.64 -23.00
CA VAL A 166 61.58 -39.99 -23.48
C VAL A 166 61.47 -38.45 -23.45
N SER A 167 62.56 -37.84 -23.00
CA SER A 167 63.11 -36.47 -23.20
C SER A 167 62.46 -35.22 -22.58
N PHE A 168 63.24 -34.65 -21.65
CA PHE A 168 63.40 -33.23 -21.31
C PHE A 168 63.60 -32.32 -22.54
N VAL A 169 62.93 -31.17 -22.56
CA VAL A 169 63.51 -29.87 -22.99
C VAL A 169 62.93 -28.77 -22.11
N THR A 170 63.83 -28.00 -21.51
CA THR A 170 63.61 -26.82 -20.68
C THR A 170 63.22 -25.59 -21.52
N SER A 171 62.22 -24.82 -21.10
CA SER A 171 62.17 -23.37 -21.35
C SER A 171 60.99 -22.75 -20.59
N ALA A 172 61.32 -21.75 -19.78
CA ALA A 172 60.40 -20.92 -19.02
C ALA A 172 59.70 -19.89 -19.91
N SER A 173 58.42 -19.62 -19.65
CA SER A 173 57.94 -18.24 -19.52
C SER A 173 56.54 -18.22 -18.90
N TRP A 174 56.36 -17.40 -17.86
CA TRP A 174 55.09 -17.14 -17.21
C TRP A 174 54.26 -16.15 -18.03
N SER A 175 53.01 -16.48 -18.31
CA SER A 175 51.93 -15.52 -18.55
C SER A 175 50.59 -16.18 -18.28
N PHE A 176 49.97 -15.81 -17.16
CA PHE A 176 48.61 -16.20 -16.79
C PHE A 176 47.62 -15.34 -17.60
N ALA A 177 46.88 -15.98 -18.51
CA ALA A 177 45.60 -15.49 -19.00
C ALA A 177 44.59 -16.63 -18.87
N ILE A 178 43.65 -16.50 -17.92
CA ILE A 178 42.60 -17.48 -17.68
C ILE A 178 41.34 -17.04 -18.43
N SER A 179 40.93 -17.84 -19.42
CA SER A 179 39.54 -17.98 -19.87
C SER A 179 39.19 -19.48 -19.81
N PRO A 180 38.08 -19.91 -19.22
CA PRO A 180 37.70 -21.32 -19.21
C PRO A 180 36.66 -21.66 -20.29
N LEU A 181 37.06 -22.58 -21.18
CA LEU A 181 36.46 -23.91 -21.41
C LEU A 181 35.05 -24.16 -20.83
N LEU A 182 34.09 -24.55 -21.69
CA LEU A 182 33.67 -25.97 -21.81
C LEU A 182 32.57 -26.16 -22.87
N ALA A 183 32.97 -26.76 -23.99
CA ALA A 183 32.13 -27.61 -24.82
C ALA A 183 32.28 -29.08 -24.35
N TYR A 184 31.22 -29.87 -24.53
CA TYR A 184 31.08 -31.35 -24.52
C TYR A 184 30.06 -31.89 -23.52
N CYS A 185 28.91 -32.32 -24.07
CA CYS A 185 28.30 -33.62 -23.78
C CYS A 185 27.20 -33.89 -24.84
N THR A 186 27.58 -34.55 -25.93
CA THR A 186 26.66 -35.23 -26.84
C THR A 186 26.55 -36.70 -26.44
N ARG A 187 25.33 -37.20 -26.27
CA ARG A 187 25.03 -38.63 -26.23
C ARG A 187 23.89 -38.93 -27.21
N PRO A 188 23.97 -40.01 -28.00
CA PRO A 188 23.02 -40.32 -29.06
C PRO A 188 21.90 -41.22 -28.55
N LEU A 189 20.70 -41.08 -29.12
CA LEU A 189 19.67 -42.11 -29.12
C LEU A 189 19.17 -42.31 -30.55
N THR A 190 19.10 -43.58 -30.92
CA THR A 190 18.78 -44.14 -32.22
C THR A 190 17.28 -44.42 -32.40
N LEU A 191 16.83 -44.27 -33.66
CA LEU A 191 15.76 -44.96 -34.39
C LEU A 191 14.28 -44.66 -34.07
N ALA A 192 13.58 -44.02 -35.03
CA ALA A 192 12.70 -44.70 -36.00
C ALA A 192 12.22 -43.72 -37.11
N PRO A 193 12.03 -44.17 -38.38
CA PRO A 193 11.57 -43.33 -39.49
C PRO A 193 10.07 -43.55 -39.78
N LEU A 194 9.39 -42.55 -40.34
CA LEU A 194 8.44 -42.68 -41.47
C LEU A 194 7.72 -41.36 -41.80
N ALA A 195 7.32 -41.29 -43.07
CA ALA A 195 6.34 -40.40 -43.69
C ALA A 195 6.85 -39.06 -44.26
N THR A 196 7.35 -39.19 -45.48
CA THR A 196 7.44 -38.19 -46.54
C THR A 196 6.04 -37.70 -46.95
N THR A 197 5.80 -36.40 -46.94
CA THR A 197 4.76 -35.77 -47.77
C THR A 197 5.24 -34.44 -48.34
N LEU A 198 5.12 -34.38 -49.65
CA LEU A 198 5.45 -33.30 -50.60
C LEU A 198 4.66 -32.01 -50.34
N LEU A 199 5.27 -30.87 -50.71
CA LEU A 199 4.73 -29.62 -51.28
C LEU A 199 5.81 -28.53 -51.03
N GLY A 200 6.64 -28.14 -51.99
CA GLY A 200 6.32 -27.27 -53.13
C GLY A 200 6.85 -25.85 -52.87
N PRO A 201 7.72 -25.25 -53.72
CA PRO A 201 8.37 -23.96 -53.42
C PRO A 201 7.44 -22.77 -53.70
N PHE A 202 7.32 -21.86 -52.73
CA PHE A 202 6.60 -20.60 -52.90
C PHE A 202 7.41 -19.63 -53.78
N ILE A 203 6.83 -19.28 -54.92
CA ILE A 203 7.24 -18.19 -55.81
C ILE A 203 6.72 -16.87 -55.21
N ILE A 204 7.61 -15.90 -55.05
CA ILE A 204 7.29 -14.52 -54.65
C ILE A 204 6.82 -13.76 -55.91
N ILE A 205 5.56 -13.32 -55.92
CA ILE A 205 5.03 -12.36 -56.90
C ILE A 205 4.76 -11.03 -56.17
N PRO A 206 5.25 -9.88 -56.67
CA PRO A 206 4.93 -8.57 -56.11
C PRO A 206 3.60 -8.05 -56.68
N THR A 207 2.66 -7.69 -55.82
CA THR A 207 1.42 -6.99 -56.21
C THR A 207 1.56 -5.47 -56.07
N PRO A 208 0.97 -4.68 -56.98
CA PRO A 208 1.13 -3.23 -57.05
C PRO A 208 0.23 -2.47 -56.05
N PHE A 209 0.75 -1.32 -55.66
CA PHE A 209 0.21 -0.33 -54.73
C PHE A 209 -0.98 0.43 -55.36
N ILE A 210 -2.14 0.44 -54.69
CA ILE A 210 -3.31 1.28 -55.04
C ILE A 210 -3.54 2.28 -53.90
N PRO A 211 -3.61 3.60 -54.15
CA PRO A 211 -3.90 4.59 -53.11
C PRO A 211 -5.41 4.77 -52.96
N THR A 212 -5.94 4.51 -51.76
CA THR A 212 -7.33 4.81 -51.39
C THR A 212 -7.41 6.06 -50.52
N ALA A 213 -8.39 6.91 -50.85
CA ALA A 213 -8.71 8.22 -50.31
C ALA A 213 -9.01 8.26 -48.79
N PRO A 214 -8.94 9.44 -48.15
CA PRO A 214 -9.13 9.57 -46.69
C PRO A 214 -10.62 9.54 -46.29
N PRO A 215 -10.97 8.94 -45.13
CA PRO A 215 -12.34 8.98 -44.62
C PRO A 215 -12.64 10.26 -43.81
N SER A 216 -13.83 10.80 -44.03
CA SER A 216 -14.49 11.86 -43.25
C SER A 216 -14.86 11.40 -41.82
N PRO A 217 -15.06 12.33 -40.87
CA PRO A 217 -15.11 12.03 -39.44
C PRO A 217 -16.47 11.45 -39.00
N LEU A 218 -16.43 10.31 -38.31
CA LEU A 218 -17.59 9.71 -37.65
C LEU A 218 -17.85 10.35 -36.28
N ALA A 219 -19.14 10.58 -36.05
CA ALA A 219 -19.73 11.10 -34.82
C ALA A 219 -19.45 10.21 -33.60
N LEU A 220 -19.26 10.86 -32.45
CA LEU A 220 -19.08 10.23 -31.14
C LEU A 220 -20.42 9.64 -30.62
N PRO A 221 -20.43 8.44 -30.03
CA PRO A 221 -21.59 7.92 -29.31
C PRO A 221 -21.72 8.53 -27.90
N PRO A 222 -22.93 8.51 -27.29
CA PRO A 222 -23.20 9.17 -26.02
C PRO A 222 -22.52 8.47 -24.83
N ILE A 223 -22.06 9.29 -23.89
CA ILE A 223 -21.50 8.90 -22.60
C ILE A 223 -22.61 8.28 -21.74
N ILE A 224 -22.52 6.98 -21.49
CA ILE A 224 -23.39 6.29 -20.52
C ILE A 224 -22.78 6.48 -19.13
N THR A 225 -23.38 7.38 -18.35
CA THR A 225 -23.09 7.54 -16.92
C THR A 225 -23.74 6.38 -16.15
N ILE A 226 -22.94 5.38 -15.75
CA ILE A 226 -23.40 4.29 -14.87
C ILE A 226 -23.16 4.71 -13.42
N THR A 227 -24.17 5.33 -12.81
CA THR A 227 -24.28 5.48 -11.35
C THR A 227 -24.85 4.18 -10.78
N ARG A 228 -24.00 3.31 -10.26
CA ARG A 228 -24.42 2.14 -9.46
C ARG A 228 -24.22 2.42 -7.97
N PRO A 229 -25.24 2.25 -7.11
CA PRO A 229 -25.06 2.26 -5.67
C PRO A 229 -24.26 1.02 -5.23
N LEU A 230 -23.32 1.22 -4.31
CA LEU A 230 -22.58 0.14 -3.66
C LEU A 230 -23.56 -0.80 -2.93
N PRO A 231 -23.45 -2.13 -3.10
CA PRO A 231 -24.24 -3.07 -2.30
C PRO A 231 -23.76 -3.02 -0.85
N SER A 232 -24.69 -2.87 0.09
CA SER A 232 -24.47 -3.14 1.51
C SER A 232 -24.27 -4.64 1.69
N TRP A 233 -23.04 -5.09 1.92
CA TRP A 233 -22.77 -6.49 2.26
C TRP A 233 -23.08 -6.70 3.75
N PRO A 234 -24.00 -7.61 4.12
CA PRO A 234 -24.08 -8.07 5.49
C PRO A 234 -22.89 -8.99 5.75
N LEU A 235 -21.83 -8.44 6.35
CA LEU A 235 -20.73 -9.21 6.92
C LEU A 235 -21.23 -9.92 8.19
N ILE A 236 -21.96 -11.02 8.01
CA ILE A 236 -22.12 -12.01 9.08
C ILE A 236 -20.78 -12.73 9.18
N PHE A 237 -19.99 -12.32 10.18
CA PHE A 237 -18.70 -12.91 10.52
C PHE A 237 -18.94 -14.19 11.33
N GLU A 238 -19.31 -15.29 10.67
CA GLU A 238 -19.20 -16.62 11.28
C GLU A 238 -17.78 -17.14 11.10
N GLN A 239 -17.09 -17.41 12.21
CA GLN A 239 -15.97 -18.33 12.18
C GLN A 239 -16.54 -19.76 12.11
N PRO A 240 -15.85 -20.70 11.43
CA PRO A 240 -16.27 -22.09 11.44
C PRO A 240 -16.01 -22.68 12.83
N ASP A 241 -17.07 -22.82 13.61
CA ASP A 241 -17.07 -23.62 14.83
C ASP A 241 -16.90 -25.11 14.49
N HIS A 242 -16.12 -25.78 15.32
CA HIS A 242 -15.80 -27.19 15.21
C HIS A 242 -17.06 -28.05 15.45
N LEU A 243 -17.53 -28.73 14.40
CA LEU A 243 -18.67 -29.66 14.46
C LEU A 243 -18.31 -30.95 15.19
N GLY A 244 -18.90 -31.16 16.38
CA GLY A 244 -18.96 -32.43 17.09
C GLY A 244 -20.15 -32.47 18.04
N ALA A 245 -21.20 -33.22 17.63
CA ALA A 245 -22.42 -33.60 18.35
C ALA A 245 -23.40 -32.49 18.83
N PRO A 246 -24.73 -32.71 18.74
CA PRO A 246 -25.74 -31.77 19.18
C PRO A 246 -25.81 -31.72 20.71
N PRO A 247 -25.66 -30.54 21.35
CA PRO A 247 -25.92 -30.41 22.78
C PRO A 247 -27.44 -30.36 23.04
N PRO A 248 -27.89 -30.80 24.23
CA PRO A 248 -29.29 -30.65 24.64
C PRO A 248 -29.64 -29.16 24.74
N ALA A 249 -30.89 -28.83 24.42
CA ALA A 249 -31.45 -27.48 24.34
C ALA A 249 -30.88 -26.50 25.39
N LEU A 250 -29.96 -25.63 24.94
CA LEU A 250 -29.53 -24.43 25.65
C LEU A 250 -30.50 -23.29 25.32
N PRO A 251 -30.76 -22.37 26.27
CA PRO A 251 -31.81 -21.37 26.15
C PRO A 251 -31.51 -20.36 25.04
N ALA A 252 -32.52 -20.12 24.20
CA ALA A 252 -32.52 -19.09 23.19
C ALA A 252 -32.34 -17.70 23.82
N GLN A 253 -31.17 -17.09 23.61
CA GLN A 253 -30.97 -15.64 23.43
C GLN A 253 -29.47 -15.34 23.17
N ALA A 254 -29.00 -15.64 21.96
CA ALA A 254 -27.68 -15.21 21.53
C ALA A 254 -27.72 -13.76 21.01
N GLY A 255 -27.43 -12.81 21.90
CA GLY A 255 -26.70 -11.59 21.55
C GLY A 255 -27.41 -10.48 20.78
N GLN A 256 -28.72 -10.28 20.93
CA GLN A 256 -29.29 -8.98 20.51
C GLN A 256 -28.68 -7.87 21.37
N PRO A 257 -28.21 -6.75 20.77
CA PRO A 257 -27.67 -5.64 21.53
C PRO A 257 -28.75 -5.18 22.52
N PRO A 258 -28.40 -4.98 23.81
CA PRO A 258 -29.37 -4.53 24.79
C PRO A 258 -29.97 -3.21 24.32
N THR A 259 -31.30 -3.13 24.27
CA THR A 259 -32.06 -1.93 23.88
C THR A 259 -32.05 -0.83 24.94
N GLY A 260 -31.37 -1.03 26.06
CA GLY A 260 -31.17 -0.02 27.10
C GLY A 260 -30.03 0.95 26.77
N ASP A 261 -30.05 2.12 27.42
CA ASP A 261 -28.97 3.12 27.32
C ASP A 261 -27.61 2.50 27.63
N LEU A 262 -26.78 2.36 26.60
CA LEU A 262 -25.43 1.82 26.72
C LEU A 262 -24.57 2.74 27.60
N LYS A 263 -23.84 2.12 28.54
CA LYS A 263 -22.93 2.86 29.42
C LYS A 263 -21.75 3.43 28.63
N ASP A 264 -21.26 4.59 29.07
CA ASP A 264 -20.02 5.16 28.53
C ASP A 264 -18.81 4.28 28.93
N PRO A 265 -17.79 4.17 28.07
CA PRO A 265 -16.57 3.42 28.40
C PRO A 265 -15.84 4.07 29.60
N PRO A 266 -15.55 3.32 30.67
CA PRO A 266 -14.94 3.88 31.87
C PRO A 266 -13.50 4.37 31.63
N PHE A 267 -13.20 5.56 32.15
CA PHE A 267 -11.84 6.12 32.15
C PHE A 267 -10.98 5.46 33.23
N LEU A 268 -9.68 5.41 32.96
CA LEU A 268 -8.70 4.96 33.94
C LEU A 268 -8.78 5.83 35.21
N HIS A 269 -8.97 5.20 36.36
CA HIS A 269 -9.17 5.87 37.67
C HIS A 269 -10.42 6.78 37.76
N GLY A 270 -11.39 6.63 36.85
CA GLY A 270 -12.63 7.41 36.86
C GLY A 270 -12.45 8.92 36.59
N ARG A 271 -11.28 9.34 36.07
CA ARG A 271 -10.99 10.76 35.78
C ARG A 271 -11.02 11.01 34.28
N THR A 272 -11.75 12.04 33.86
CA THR A 272 -11.75 12.48 32.46
C THR A 272 -10.36 13.00 32.06
N PRO A 273 -9.69 12.38 31.07
CA PRO A 273 -8.35 12.78 30.67
C PRO A 273 -8.36 14.11 29.90
N THR A 274 -7.29 14.88 30.08
CA THR A 274 -7.03 16.10 29.31
C THR A 274 -6.10 15.82 28.13
N GLY A 275 -6.22 16.60 27.06
CA GLY A 275 -5.36 16.49 25.88
C GLY A 275 -5.82 15.49 24.82
N LYS A 276 -4.87 15.11 23.93
CA LYS A 276 -5.14 14.28 22.75
C LYS A 276 -5.70 12.91 23.15
N PRO A 277 -6.81 12.46 22.55
CA PRO A 277 -7.38 11.13 22.81
C PRO A 277 -6.36 10.01 22.63
N LYS A 278 -6.25 9.12 23.62
CA LYS A 278 -5.42 7.91 23.55
C LYS A 278 -6.15 6.73 24.17
N ALA A 279 -5.94 5.52 23.65
CA ALA A 279 -6.56 4.32 24.22
C ALA A 279 -6.16 4.10 25.70
N GLY A 280 -4.94 4.52 26.09
CA GLY A 280 -4.42 4.42 27.46
C GLY A 280 -5.16 5.27 28.50
N ASP A 281 -6.09 6.11 28.07
CA ASP A 281 -6.96 6.90 28.94
C ASP A 281 -8.09 6.09 29.59
N TYR A 282 -8.35 4.88 29.08
CA TYR A 282 -9.47 4.05 29.49
C TYR A 282 -9.00 2.88 30.36
N GLU A 283 -9.93 2.26 31.09
CA GLU A 283 -9.64 1.02 31.83
C GLU A 283 -9.01 -0.06 30.94
N ALA A 284 -8.19 -0.94 31.52
CA ALA A 284 -7.38 -1.90 30.77
C ALA A 284 -8.18 -2.80 29.81
N HIS A 285 -9.42 -3.16 30.16
CA HIS A 285 -10.30 -3.93 29.27
C HIS A 285 -10.78 -3.11 28.08
N VAL A 286 -11.29 -1.89 28.32
CA VAL A 286 -11.73 -0.94 27.28
C VAL A 286 -10.58 -0.56 26.37
N ASN A 287 -9.38 -0.32 26.93
CA ASN A 287 -8.17 -0.09 26.15
C ASN A 287 -7.93 -1.18 25.11
N LYS A 288 -8.01 -2.46 25.52
CA LYS A 288 -7.85 -3.61 24.61
C LYS A 288 -8.94 -3.64 23.53
N MET A 289 -10.18 -3.30 23.87
CA MET A 289 -11.27 -3.16 22.90
C MET A 289 -10.96 -2.06 21.87
N ILE A 290 -10.57 -0.87 22.32
CA ILE A 290 -10.23 0.25 21.43
C ILE A 290 -9.06 -0.13 20.51
N VAL A 291 -8.01 -0.78 21.03
CA VAL A 291 -6.88 -1.25 20.22
C VAL A 291 -7.33 -2.30 19.20
N ARG A 292 -8.24 -3.20 19.55
CA ARG A 292 -8.80 -4.19 18.62
C ARG A 292 -9.61 -3.52 17.50
N ALA A 293 -10.47 -2.57 17.86
CA ALA A 293 -11.24 -1.78 16.90
C ALA A 293 -10.33 -0.98 15.97
N CYS A 294 -9.27 -0.36 16.50
CA CYS A 294 -8.24 0.31 15.70
C CYS A 294 -7.63 -0.62 14.65
N HIS A 295 -7.22 -1.84 15.03
CA HIS A 295 -6.66 -2.80 14.08
C HIS A 295 -7.68 -3.26 13.03
N GLN A 296 -8.95 -3.44 13.37
CA GLN A 296 -9.99 -3.77 12.39
C GLN A 296 -10.21 -2.61 11.41
N TYR A 297 -10.21 -1.39 11.91
CA TYR A 297 -10.37 -0.18 11.11
C TYR A 297 -9.19 0.03 10.15
N GLU A 298 -7.95 -0.19 10.59
CA GLU A 298 -6.76 -0.18 9.71
C GLU A 298 -6.87 -1.24 8.60
N VAL A 299 -7.57 -2.36 8.84
CA VAL A 299 -7.81 -3.36 7.80
C VAL A 299 -8.84 -2.87 6.79
N LEU A 300 -9.93 -2.22 7.22
CA LEU A 300 -10.91 -1.61 6.31
C LEU A 300 -10.24 -0.58 5.39
N ILE A 301 -9.31 0.23 5.92
CA ILE A 301 -8.49 1.16 5.13
C ILE A 301 -7.67 0.43 4.06
N ALA A 302 -7.18 -0.77 4.37
CA ALA A 302 -6.38 -1.56 3.44
C ALA A 302 -7.22 -2.36 2.42
N THR A 303 -8.46 -2.72 2.74
CA THR A 303 -9.25 -3.70 1.97
C THR A 303 -10.49 -3.15 1.28
N GLU A 304 -11.05 -2.03 1.78
CA GLU A 304 -12.30 -1.43 1.28
C GLU A 304 -12.09 -0.05 0.62
N ASP A 305 -11.42 0.89 1.29
CA ASP A 305 -11.00 2.17 0.71
C ASP A 305 -9.84 2.78 1.50
N ALA A 306 -8.75 3.13 0.82
CA ALA A 306 -7.59 3.74 1.44
C ALA A 306 -7.76 5.23 1.79
N PHE A 307 -8.71 5.91 1.15
CA PHE A 307 -8.99 7.34 1.34
C PHE A 307 -10.50 7.59 1.49
N PRO A 308 -11.13 7.01 2.53
CA PRO A 308 -12.57 7.14 2.75
C PRO A 308 -12.95 8.58 3.08
N ASP A 309 -14.14 9.01 2.67
CA ASP A 309 -14.70 10.28 3.11
C ASP A 309 -15.09 10.23 4.61
N LEU A 310 -15.35 11.39 5.21
CA LEU A 310 -15.64 11.50 6.64
C LEU A 310 -16.86 10.67 7.07
N GLY A 311 -17.94 10.64 6.26
CA GLY A 311 -19.13 9.85 6.61
C GLY A 311 -18.84 8.35 6.58
N THR A 312 -18.03 7.90 5.63
CA THR A 312 -17.55 6.51 5.57
C THR A 312 -16.65 6.18 6.78
N GLN A 313 -15.77 7.10 7.20
CA GLN A 313 -14.92 6.92 8.39
C GLN A 313 -15.76 6.74 9.67
N ASP A 314 -16.76 7.60 9.88
CA ASP A 314 -17.66 7.53 11.05
C ASP A 314 -18.48 6.22 11.05
N GLY A 315 -18.98 5.82 9.87
CA GLY A 315 -19.70 4.57 9.68
C GLY A 315 -18.84 3.35 10.00
N TRP A 316 -17.60 3.31 9.52
CA TRP A 316 -16.65 2.24 9.82
C TRP A 316 -16.24 2.22 11.29
N ALA A 317 -16.01 3.38 11.91
CA ALA A 317 -15.70 3.47 13.34
C ALA A 317 -16.83 2.86 14.18
N THR A 318 -18.09 3.19 13.84
CA THR A 318 -19.29 2.61 14.45
C THR A 318 -19.36 1.09 14.24
N GLN A 319 -19.10 0.63 13.01
CA GLN A 319 -19.10 -0.79 12.67
C GLN A 319 -18.06 -1.58 13.48
N VAL A 320 -16.78 -1.17 13.45
CA VAL A 320 -15.70 -1.92 14.13
C VAL A 320 -15.85 -1.89 15.64
N TRP A 321 -16.41 -0.81 16.19
CA TRP A 321 -16.69 -0.72 17.63
C TRP A 321 -17.79 -1.67 18.03
N THR A 322 -18.89 -1.70 17.25
CA THR A 322 -20.00 -2.63 17.45
C THR A 322 -19.54 -4.08 17.37
N ASP A 323 -18.74 -4.42 16.36
CA ASP A 323 -18.19 -5.76 16.19
C ASP A 323 -17.25 -6.15 17.32
N THR A 324 -16.46 -5.20 17.82
CA THR A 324 -15.60 -5.42 18.98
C THR A 324 -16.43 -5.69 20.23
N CYS A 325 -17.48 -4.90 20.49
CA CYS A 325 -18.39 -5.09 21.62
C CYS A 325 -19.08 -6.47 21.57
N LYS A 326 -19.58 -6.87 20.39
CA LYS A 326 -20.17 -8.20 20.18
C LYS A 326 -19.17 -9.31 20.47
N ARG A 327 -17.92 -9.19 20.00
CA ARG A 327 -16.87 -10.21 20.22
C ARG A 327 -16.44 -10.31 21.68
N THR A 328 -16.50 -9.23 22.45
CA THR A 328 -16.15 -9.25 23.87
C THR A 328 -17.34 -9.49 24.78
N GLN A 329 -18.57 -9.48 24.24
CA GLN A 329 -19.83 -9.52 25.01
C GLN A 329 -19.93 -8.40 26.05
N VAL A 330 -19.31 -7.26 25.75
CA VAL A 330 -19.35 -6.05 26.59
C VAL A 330 -19.73 -4.89 25.70
N PHE A 331 -20.86 -4.24 26.01
CA PHE A 331 -21.44 -3.20 25.18
C PHE A 331 -21.26 -1.83 25.86
N TYR A 332 -20.45 -0.98 25.22
CA TYR A 332 -20.29 0.42 25.58
C TYR A 332 -20.72 1.32 24.44
N LYS A 333 -21.19 2.51 24.77
CA LYS A 333 -21.50 3.56 23.78
C LYS A 333 -20.22 3.98 23.05
N LEU A 334 -20.29 4.14 21.73
CA LEU A 334 -19.23 4.80 20.96
C LEU A 334 -19.27 6.30 21.29
N THR A 335 -18.28 6.76 22.05
CA THR A 335 -18.13 8.20 22.35
C THR A 335 -17.27 8.87 21.28
N GLU A 336 -17.47 10.17 21.05
CA GLU A 336 -16.69 10.97 20.11
C GLU A 336 -15.17 10.86 20.37
N ARG A 337 -14.76 10.69 21.63
CA ARG A 337 -13.35 10.50 22.00
C ARG A 337 -12.81 9.15 21.52
N VAL A 338 -13.59 8.08 21.63
CA VAL A 338 -13.20 6.74 21.14
C VAL A 338 -13.19 6.73 19.62
N GLU A 339 -14.22 7.31 18.99
CA GLU A 339 -14.30 7.47 17.54
C GLU A 339 -13.06 8.16 16.97
N LYS A 340 -12.66 9.31 17.55
CA LYS A 340 -11.41 10.00 17.17
C LYS A 340 -10.14 9.16 17.32
N ILE A 341 -10.09 8.24 18.29
CA ILE A 341 -8.94 7.33 18.45
C ILE A 341 -8.92 6.30 17.32
N ILE A 342 -10.10 5.80 16.91
CA ILE A 342 -10.24 4.82 15.84
C ILE A 342 -9.94 5.47 14.49
N THR A 343 -10.64 6.55 14.13
CA THR A 343 -10.47 7.26 12.84
C THR A 343 -9.09 7.89 12.70
N GLY A 344 -8.44 8.27 13.80
CA GLY A 344 -7.05 8.74 13.82
C GLY A 344 -6.02 7.73 13.28
N ARG A 345 -6.41 6.45 13.09
CA ARG A 345 -5.54 5.40 12.54
C ARG A 345 -5.38 5.42 11.02
N ASP A 346 -6.21 6.18 10.29
CA ASP A 346 -6.12 6.33 8.83
C ASP A 346 -4.70 6.65 8.34
N SER A 347 -4.14 7.72 8.88
CA SER A 347 -2.80 8.19 8.51
C SER A 347 -1.71 7.23 8.98
N HIS A 348 -1.95 6.51 10.08
CA HIS A 348 -1.02 5.51 10.62
C HIS A 348 -0.93 4.28 9.72
N ALA A 349 -2.06 3.77 9.23
CA ALA A 349 -2.10 2.64 8.28
C ALA A 349 -1.27 2.94 7.02
N ARG A 350 -1.54 4.09 6.37
CA ARG A 350 -0.81 4.51 5.16
C ARG A 350 0.66 4.80 5.43
N GLY A 351 0.96 5.49 6.54
CA GLY A 351 2.32 5.83 6.96
C GLY A 351 3.16 4.60 7.29
N GLY A 352 2.57 3.60 7.94
CA GLY A 352 3.22 2.34 8.27
C GLY A 352 3.63 1.56 7.03
N LEU A 353 2.76 1.45 6.03
CA LEU A 353 3.06 0.81 4.75
C LEU A 353 4.21 1.53 4.02
N ARG A 354 4.16 2.86 3.95
CA ARG A 354 5.21 3.69 3.37
C ARG A 354 6.57 3.42 4.00
N ASP A 355 6.63 3.35 5.33
CA ASP A 355 7.89 3.15 6.04
C ASP A 355 8.48 1.74 5.80
N LYS A 356 7.66 0.75 5.44
CA LYS A 356 8.13 -0.57 4.98
C LYS A 356 8.63 -0.55 3.54
N ILE A 357 7.95 0.16 2.63
CA ILE A 357 8.30 0.17 1.19
C ILE A 357 9.54 1.02 0.91
N ARG A 358 9.62 2.22 1.50
CA ARG A 358 10.67 3.21 1.26
C ARG A 358 12.11 2.65 1.21
N PRO A 359 12.59 1.84 2.19
CA PRO A 359 13.97 1.36 2.17
C PRO A 359 14.30 0.45 0.98
N HIS A 360 13.30 -0.11 0.29
CA HIS A 360 13.52 -1.02 -0.83
C HIS A 360 13.55 -0.33 -2.21
N ILE A 361 13.08 0.92 -2.30
CA ILE A 361 12.89 1.62 -3.57
C ILE A 361 14.22 1.84 -4.30
N ALA A 362 15.23 2.37 -3.59
CA ALA A 362 16.52 2.66 -4.19
C ALA A 362 17.22 1.40 -4.72
N ALA A 363 17.25 0.35 -3.89
CA ALA A 363 17.86 -0.93 -4.25
C ALA A 363 17.14 -1.64 -5.41
N THR A 364 15.80 -1.54 -5.47
CA THR A 364 15.01 -2.22 -6.51
C THR A 364 15.14 -1.54 -7.87
N TYR A 365 15.16 -0.22 -7.90
CA TYR A 365 15.13 0.53 -9.15
C TYR A 365 16.48 1.12 -9.58
N GLY A 366 17.53 0.97 -8.75
CA GLY A 366 18.87 1.43 -9.04
C GLY A 366 19.09 2.93 -8.78
N PHE A 367 18.34 3.53 -7.84
CA PHE A 367 18.59 4.92 -7.47
C PHE A 367 19.89 5.05 -6.66
N VAL A 368 20.73 6.00 -7.05
CA VAL A 368 22.04 6.23 -6.45
C VAL A 368 21.99 7.43 -5.49
N THR A 369 22.55 7.27 -4.28
CA THR A 369 22.51 8.29 -3.20
C THR A 369 23.74 9.20 -3.13
N ASP A 370 24.73 9.03 -4.03
CA ASP A 370 26.03 9.71 -3.93
C ASP A 370 25.97 11.24 -4.11
N GLY A 371 24.84 11.78 -4.60
CA GLY A 371 24.63 13.21 -4.78
C GLY A 371 25.42 13.82 -5.95
N SER A 372 26.13 13.01 -6.75
CA SER A 372 26.82 13.46 -7.94
C SER A 372 25.83 13.96 -8.99
N GLU A 373 26.21 14.96 -9.80
CA GLU A 373 25.32 15.44 -10.87
C GLU A 373 24.98 14.33 -11.89
N ARG A 374 25.91 13.41 -12.12
CA ARG A 374 25.67 12.21 -12.93
C ARG A 374 24.58 11.33 -12.33
N ALA A 375 24.67 11.02 -11.04
CA ALA A 375 23.65 10.23 -10.35
C ALA A 375 22.30 10.93 -10.30
N LYS A 376 22.27 12.25 -10.03
CA LYS A 376 21.04 13.04 -10.08
C LYS A 376 20.38 12.96 -11.45
N GLY A 377 21.16 13.09 -12.52
CA GLY A 377 20.70 12.92 -13.90
C GLY A 377 20.09 11.54 -14.14
N ALA A 378 20.82 10.47 -13.82
CA ALA A 378 20.37 9.09 -13.98
C ALA A 378 19.11 8.78 -13.14
N ASN A 379 19.04 9.29 -11.91
CA ASN A 379 17.88 9.14 -11.03
C ASN A 379 16.63 9.83 -11.62
N ARG A 380 16.77 11.05 -12.16
CA ARG A 380 15.65 11.75 -12.81
C ARG A 380 15.15 10.98 -14.02
N GLU A 381 16.06 10.49 -14.86
CA GLU A 381 15.71 9.68 -16.03
C GLU A 381 15.00 8.39 -15.61
N ARG A 382 15.52 7.70 -14.58
CA ARG A 382 14.89 6.49 -14.04
C ARG A 382 13.49 6.76 -13.47
N TYR A 383 13.32 7.85 -12.74
CA TYR A 383 12.02 8.29 -12.23
C TYR A 383 11.02 8.56 -13.37
N ARG A 384 11.43 9.34 -14.39
CA ARG A 384 10.59 9.65 -15.56
C ARG A 384 10.17 8.39 -16.31
N PHE A 385 11.11 7.45 -16.49
CA PHE A 385 10.84 6.15 -17.09
C PHE A 385 9.81 5.35 -16.28
N LEU A 386 10.00 5.23 -14.96
CA LEU A 386 9.12 4.42 -14.10
C LEU A 386 7.67 4.93 -14.02
N LEU A 387 7.48 6.25 -14.13
CA LEU A 387 6.16 6.88 -14.15
C LEU A 387 5.65 7.21 -15.56
N ASP A 388 6.39 6.84 -16.60
CA ASP A 388 6.08 7.12 -18.00
C ASP A 388 5.73 8.60 -18.24
N CYS A 389 6.53 9.51 -17.64
CA CYS A 389 6.25 10.95 -17.63
C CYS A 389 6.28 11.61 -19.02
N ASP A 390 6.91 10.96 -19.99
CA ASP A 390 7.05 11.44 -21.36
C ASP A 390 5.86 11.05 -22.26
N ALA A 391 5.01 10.12 -21.81
CA ALA A 391 3.82 9.72 -22.55
C ALA A 391 2.71 10.78 -22.45
N SER A 392 1.91 10.92 -23.51
CA SER A 392 0.72 11.79 -23.52
C SER A 392 -0.32 11.36 -22.49
N LYS A 393 -0.36 10.07 -22.17
CA LYS A 393 -1.14 9.46 -21.10
C LYS A 393 -0.17 8.66 -20.23
N PRO A 394 0.32 9.22 -19.11
CA PRO A 394 1.27 8.53 -18.25
C PRO A 394 0.69 7.24 -17.69
N GLU A 395 1.34 6.12 -18.00
CA GLU A 395 1.01 4.79 -17.49
C GLU A 395 2.20 4.25 -16.69
N PRO A 396 2.17 4.29 -15.35
CA PRO A 396 3.32 3.90 -14.56
C PRO A 396 3.75 2.44 -14.83
N VAL A 397 5.00 2.26 -15.24
CA VAL A 397 5.55 0.93 -15.61
C VAL A 397 6.02 0.12 -14.40
N PHE A 398 6.10 0.74 -13.22
CA PHE A 398 6.49 0.03 -12.00
C PHE A 398 5.46 -1.03 -11.55
N HIS A 399 4.25 -1.06 -12.13
CA HIS A 399 3.26 -2.10 -11.85
C HIS A 399 3.70 -3.50 -12.30
N TYR A 400 4.61 -3.56 -13.27
CA TYR A 400 5.02 -4.79 -13.93
C TYR A 400 6.18 -5.48 -13.19
N LYS A 401 6.27 -6.81 -13.34
CA LYS A 401 7.40 -7.61 -12.85
C LYS A 401 8.68 -7.21 -13.58
N ASP A 402 8.59 -7.10 -14.89
CA ASP A 402 9.64 -6.58 -15.75
C ASP A 402 9.19 -5.23 -16.30
N VAL A 403 9.88 -4.19 -15.84
CA VAL A 403 9.57 -2.78 -16.16
C VAL A 403 9.94 -2.41 -17.59
N GLU A 404 10.89 -3.13 -18.21
CA GLU A 404 11.35 -2.83 -19.58
C GLU A 404 10.40 -3.43 -20.61
N SER A 405 10.05 -4.72 -20.45
CA SER A 405 9.08 -5.38 -21.34
C SER A 405 7.61 -5.10 -21.00
N ARG A 406 7.35 -4.35 -19.92
CA ARG A 406 6.00 -4.10 -19.37
C ARG A 406 5.21 -5.41 -19.20
N SER A 407 5.87 -6.44 -18.67
CA SER A 407 5.29 -7.79 -18.53
C SER A 407 5.07 -8.21 -17.07
N GLY A 408 3.99 -8.97 -16.85
CA GLY A 408 3.60 -9.43 -15.51
C GLY A 408 3.03 -8.31 -14.64
N PHE A 409 1.89 -7.73 -15.02
CA PHE A 409 1.18 -6.73 -14.22
C PHE A 409 0.89 -7.23 -12.80
N ALA A 410 1.04 -6.35 -11.81
CA ALA A 410 0.90 -6.63 -10.37
C ALA A 410 1.86 -7.69 -9.80
N HIS A 411 2.94 -8.03 -10.51
CA HIS A 411 3.96 -8.99 -10.07
C HIS A 411 5.32 -8.35 -9.75
N ASN A 412 5.38 -7.02 -9.63
CA ASN A 412 6.56 -6.32 -9.13
C ASN A 412 6.97 -6.87 -7.75
N VAL A 413 8.28 -7.06 -7.53
CA VAL A 413 8.84 -7.64 -6.31
C VAL A 413 8.48 -6.84 -5.05
N LEU A 414 8.34 -5.52 -5.16
CA LEU A 414 7.95 -4.65 -4.05
C LEU A 414 6.53 -4.90 -3.57
N ILE A 415 5.63 -5.36 -4.43
CA ILE A 415 4.23 -5.62 -4.05
C ILE A 415 4.18 -6.77 -3.05
N LEU A 416 4.77 -7.91 -3.39
CA LEU A 416 4.80 -9.06 -2.48
C LEU A 416 5.58 -8.73 -1.21
N ARG A 417 6.70 -8.00 -1.32
CA ARG A 417 7.49 -7.57 -0.17
C ARG A 417 6.69 -6.67 0.77
N ALA A 418 5.97 -5.69 0.23
CA ALA A 418 5.10 -4.80 1.00
C ALA A 418 4.01 -5.57 1.74
N LEU A 419 3.36 -6.52 1.06
CA LEU A 419 2.36 -7.39 1.68
C LEU A 419 2.95 -8.17 2.85
N GLN A 420 4.09 -8.84 2.62
CA GLN A 420 4.81 -9.62 3.63
C GLN A 420 5.20 -8.77 4.84
N ASP A 421 5.86 -7.63 4.62
CA ASP A 421 6.41 -6.84 5.71
C ASP A 421 5.37 -6.04 6.50
N HIS A 422 4.19 -5.78 5.91
CA HIS A 422 3.17 -4.95 6.55
C HIS A 422 1.99 -5.75 7.12
N TRP A 423 1.37 -6.65 6.34
CA TRP A 423 0.17 -7.38 6.79
C TRP A 423 0.43 -8.87 7.09
N PHE A 424 1.56 -9.43 6.66
CA PHE A 424 1.86 -10.87 6.78
C PHE A 424 3.25 -11.14 7.39
N ALA A 425 3.68 -10.30 8.34
CA ALA A 425 5.02 -10.40 8.92
C ALA A 425 5.19 -11.66 9.78
N ASP A 426 4.12 -12.08 10.47
CA ASP A 426 4.06 -13.23 11.37
C ASP A 426 2.66 -13.86 11.42
N GLY A 427 2.52 -14.97 12.15
CA GLY A 427 1.24 -15.68 12.35
C GLY A 427 0.18 -14.88 13.11
N THR A 428 0.53 -13.74 13.70
CA THR A 428 -0.39 -12.85 14.42
C THR A 428 -0.72 -11.58 13.66
N SER A 429 -0.16 -11.42 12.47
CA SER A 429 -0.30 -10.20 11.68
C SER A 429 -1.73 -10.05 11.13
N PRO A 430 -2.16 -8.82 10.79
CA PRO A 430 -3.54 -8.56 10.37
C PRO A 430 -4.00 -9.42 9.18
N GLY A 431 -3.15 -9.66 8.19
CA GLY A 431 -3.47 -10.50 7.02
C GLY A 431 -3.74 -11.97 7.36
N ILE A 432 -3.28 -12.44 8.53
CA ILE A 432 -3.59 -13.78 9.05
C ILE A 432 -4.87 -13.77 9.87
N LYS A 433 -5.03 -12.79 10.77
CA LYS A 433 -6.21 -12.65 11.64
C LYS A 433 -7.49 -12.34 10.86
N TYR A 434 -7.39 -11.58 9.79
CA TYR A 434 -8.50 -11.13 8.95
C TYR A 434 -8.42 -11.75 7.55
N ALA A 435 -8.12 -13.05 7.49
CA ALA A 435 -7.92 -13.79 6.25
C ALA A 435 -9.06 -13.62 5.23
N SER A 436 -10.31 -13.57 5.68
CA SER A 436 -11.49 -13.39 4.82
C SER A 436 -11.52 -12.04 4.09
N GLN A 437 -10.90 -11.01 4.65
CA GLN A 437 -10.84 -9.67 4.04
C GLN A 437 -9.66 -9.54 3.06
N PHE A 438 -8.61 -10.36 3.23
CA PHE A 438 -7.41 -10.36 2.38
C PHE A 438 -7.35 -11.50 1.36
N SER A 439 -8.26 -12.49 1.39
CA SER A 439 -8.23 -13.66 0.49
C SER A 439 -9.40 -13.65 -0.50
N PRO A 440 -9.16 -13.48 -1.81
CA PRO A 440 -7.89 -13.11 -2.45
C PRO A 440 -7.51 -11.66 -2.13
N ILE A 441 -6.25 -11.25 -2.42
CA ILE A 441 -5.82 -9.85 -2.22
C ILE A 441 -6.81 -8.92 -2.95
N ARG A 442 -7.28 -7.88 -2.26
CA ARG A 442 -8.29 -6.94 -2.79
C ARG A 442 -7.64 -5.99 -3.78
N GLU A 443 -8.44 -5.51 -4.73
CA GLU A 443 -8.02 -4.51 -5.72
C GLU A 443 -7.60 -3.20 -5.04
N VAL A 444 -8.34 -2.82 -3.99
CA VAL A 444 -8.05 -1.69 -3.11
C VAL A 444 -6.67 -1.82 -2.44
N THR A 445 -6.35 -3.01 -1.92
CA THR A 445 -5.05 -3.26 -1.29
C THR A 445 -3.90 -3.08 -2.28
N LEU A 446 -4.06 -3.57 -3.52
CA LEU A 446 -3.07 -3.36 -4.57
C LEU A 446 -2.93 -1.89 -4.95
N ALA A 447 -4.05 -1.17 -5.09
CA ALA A 447 -4.05 0.26 -5.41
C ALA A 447 -3.35 1.09 -4.33
N LEU A 448 -3.57 0.77 -3.05
CA LEU A 448 -2.88 1.39 -1.92
C LEU A 448 -1.36 1.13 -1.98
N VAL A 449 -0.95 -0.11 -2.26
CA VAL A 449 0.47 -0.45 -2.43
C VAL A 449 1.08 0.31 -3.60
N PHE A 450 0.40 0.39 -4.75
CA PHE A 450 0.88 1.11 -5.94
C PHE A 450 1.04 2.60 -5.67
N THR A 451 0.03 3.20 -5.02
CA THR A 451 0.06 4.61 -4.59
C THR A 451 1.23 4.88 -3.66
N THR A 452 1.51 3.96 -2.73
CA THR A 452 2.61 4.11 -1.79
C THR A 452 3.97 3.96 -2.47
N ILE A 453 4.10 3.04 -3.44
CA ILE A 453 5.30 2.92 -4.27
C ILE A 453 5.52 4.22 -5.06
N GLN A 454 4.49 4.75 -5.71
CA GLN A 454 4.57 6.02 -6.44
C GLN A 454 4.98 7.17 -5.51
N PHE A 455 4.36 7.30 -4.33
CA PHE A 455 4.78 8.30 -3.34
C PHE A 455 6.28 8.19 -3.02
N CYS A 456 6.79 6.97 -2.82
CA CYS A 456 8.21 6.77 -2.55
C CYS A 456 9.11 7.05 -3.76
N LEU A 457 8.62 6.86 -4.98
CA LEU A 457 9.31 7.25 -6.22
C LEU A 457 9.35 8.79 -6.37
N ASP A 458 8.27 9.49 -6.03
CA ASP A 458 8.19 10.95 -6.09
C ASP A 458 9.22 11.62 -5.15
N GLN A 459 9.67 10.92 -4.10
CA GLN A 459 10.80 11.36 -3.27
C GLN A 459 12.12 11.47 -4.06
N TRP A 460 12.21 10.92 -5.27
CA TRP A 460 13.39 10.94 -6.13
C TRP A 460 13.20 11.81 -7.39
N ALA A 461 12.08 12.54 -7.51
CA ALA A 461 11.72 13.28 -8.72
C ALA A 461 12.81 14.30 -9.15
N ASP A 462 13.49 14.94 -8.20
CA ASP A 462 14.54 15.93 -8.47
C ASP A 462 15.92 15.29 -8.75
N GLY A 463 16.02 13.97 -8.62
CA GLY A 463 17.26 13.19 -8.74
C GLY A 463 18.00 13.00 -7.41
N THR A 464 17.56 13.66 -6.33
CA THR A 464 18.03 13.44 -4.96
C THR A 464 16.88 12.94 -4.09
N PHE A 465 17.21 12.19 -3.04
CA PHE A 465 16.20 11.69 -2.12
C PHE A 465 15.67 12.81 -1.21
N ASN A 466 14.40 13.16 -1.38
CA ASN A 466 13.68 14.13 -0.56
C ASN A 466 12.95 13.44 0.61
N LYS A 467 13.56 13.48 1.79
CA LYS A 467 12.97 12.95 3.03
C LYS A 467 11.74 13.73 3.50
N HIS A 468 11.63 15.02 3.15
CA HIS A 468 10.56 15.92 3.59
C HIS A 468 9.32 15.87 2.71
N HIS A 469 9.33 15.09 1.63
CA HIS A 469 8.16 14.87 0.80
C HIS A 469 7.01 14.26 1.63
N MET A 470 5.85 14.89 1.61
CA MET A 470 4.74 14.56 2.50
C MET A 470 3.71 13.65 1.83
N TYR A 471 3.40 12.53 2.47
CA TYR A 471 2.32 11.64 2.02
C TYR A 471 0.98 12.18 2.54
N THR A 472 0.36 13.07 1.76
CA THR A 472 -0.94 13.68 2.11
C THR A 472 -2.05 13.12 1.25
N GLU A 473 -3.23 12.96 1.83
CA GLU A 473 -4.42 12.49 1.11
C GLU A 473 -4.79 13.39 -0.07
N LYS A 474 -4.79 14.71 0.15
CA LYS A 474 -5.09 15.70 -0.90
C LYS A 474 -4.20 15.53 -2.13
N ALA A 475 -2.93 15.16 -1.93
CA ALA A 475 -1.96 15.03 -3.02
C ALA A 475 -1.99 13.67 -3.72
N TYR A 476 -2.48 12.61 -3.06
CA TYR A 476 -2.37 11.22 -3.53
C TYR A 476 -3.69 10.50 -3.80
N LYS A 477 -4.84 11.10 -3.44
CA LYS A 477 -6.15 10.49 -3.70
C LYS A 477 -6.40 10.27 -5.19
N SER A 478 -6.06 11.24 -6.05
CA SER A 478 -6.26 11.09 -7.50
C SER A 478 -5.36 10.02 -8.13
N GLN A 479 -4.13 9.87 -7.64
CA GLN A 479 -3.21 8.81 -8.06
C GLN A 479 -3.72 7.44 -7.60
N TYR A 480 -4.24 7.35 -6.39
CA TYR A 480 -4.92 6.15 -5.91
C TYR A 480 -6.12 5.78 -6.79
N ASP A 481 -6.99 6.74 -7.12
CA ASP A 481 -8.15 6.49 -7.98
C ASP A 481 -7.73 6.07 -9.40
N MET A 482 -6.62 6.61 -9.92
CA MET A 482 -6.01 6.16 -11.17
C MET A 482 -5.53 4.70 -11.07
N HIS A 483 -4.75 4.36 -10.04
CA HIS A 483 -4.26 2.98 -9.83
C HIS A 483 -5.38 1.98 -9.65
N LEU A 484 -6.42 2.34 -8.88
CA LEU A 484 -7.59 1.51 -8.68
C LEU A 484 -8.34 1.26 -9.99
N ARG A 485 -8.44 2.28 -10.87
CA ARG A 485 -8.99 2.11 -12.21
C ARG A 485 -8.16 1.14 -13.05
N HIS A 486 -6.84 1.32 -13.12
CA HIS A 486 -5.97 0.40 -13.88
C HIS A 486 -6.09 -1.06 -13.40
N ILE A 487 -6.17 -1.27 -12.08
CA ILE A 487 -6.34 -2.61 -11.50
C ILE A 487 -7.73 -3.19 -11.84
N ARG A 488 -8.79 -2.38 -11.81
CA ARG A 488 -10.14 -2.79 -12.19
C ARG A 488 -10.23 -3.15 -13.66
N ASP A 489 -9.62 -2.34 -14.54
CA ASP A 489 -9.58 -2.60 -15.98
C ASP A 489 -8.82 -3.92 -16.24
N TRP A 490 -7.67 -4.12 -15.60
CA TRP A 490 -6.93 -5.40 -15.65
C TRP A 490 -7.78 -6.58 -15.14
N CYS A 491 -8.53 -6.42 -14.05
CA CYS A 491 -9.41 -7.47 -13.55
C CYS A 491 -10.58 -7.75 -14.51
N ALA A 492 -11.10 -6.73 -15.19
CA ALA A 492 -12.19 -6.85 -16.16
C ALA A 492 -11.76 -7.57 -17.45
N MET A 493 -10.48 -7.49 -17.84
CA MET A 493 -9.94 -8.23 -18.98
C MET A 493 -10.05 -9.75 -18.81
N ASP A 494 -9.73 -10.26 -17.62
CA ASP A 494 -9.94 -11.67 -17.25
C ASP A 494 -10.14 -11.79 -15.72
N VAL A 495 -11.40 -11.93 -15.32
CA VAL A 495 -11.80 -11.99 -13.91
C VAL A 495 -11.22 -13.22 -13.21
N ASN A 496 -11.12 -14.36 -13.91
CA ASN A 496 -10.66 -15.62 -13.33
C ASN A 496 -9.13 -15.66 -13.20
N ALA A 497 -8.41 -15.23 -14.23
CA ALA A 497 -6.96 -15.15 -14.19
C ALA A 497 -6.49 -14.10 -13.17
N SER A 498 -7.09 -12.91 -13.16
CA SER A 498 -6.75 -11.86 -12.18
C SER A 498 -7.04 -12.29 -10.74
N ARG A 499 -8.20 -12.94 -10.49
CA ARG A 499 -8.51 -13.54 -9.18
C ARG A 499 -7.47 -14.60 -8.79
N THR A 500 -7.06 -15.45 -9.72
CA THR A 500 -6.03 -16.49 -9.47
C THR A 500 -4.68 -15.86 -9.11
N VAL A 501 -4.27 -14.79 -9.81
CA VAL A 501 -3.05 -14.04 -9.49
C VAL A 501 -3.13 -13.44 -8.08
N ARG A 502 -4.24 -12.78 -7.74
CA ARG A 502 -4.46 -12.18 -6.41
C ARG A 502 -4.51 -13.23 -5.29
N GLN A 503 -5.09 -14.41 -5.55
CA GLN A 503 -5.05 -15.53 -4.61
C GLN A 503 -3.62 -16.04 -4.41
N ARG A 504 -2.85 -16.23 -5.49
CA ARG A 504 -1.44 -16.65 -5.40
C ARG A 504 -0.57 -15.65 -4.64
N LEU A 505 -0.85 -14.35 -4.75
CA LEU A 505 -0.18 -13.32 -3.95
C LEU A 505 -0.49 -13.50 -2.46
N TYR A 506 -1.77 -13.68 -2.10
CA TYR A 506 -2.20 -13.97 -0.73
C TYR A 506 -1.50 -15.22 -0.18
N ASP A 507 -1.54 -16.34 -0.91
CA ASP A 507 -0.96 -17.61 -0.46
C ASP A 507 0.56 -17.54 -0.29
N ARG A 508 1.26 -16.75 -1.12
CA ARG A 508 2.70 -16.50 -0.97
C ARG A 508 3.00 -15.63 0.24
N ALA A 509 2.23 -14.57 0.47
CA ALA A 509 2.41 -13.71 1.64
C ALA A 509 2.12 -14.47 2.94
N ARG A 510 1.02 -15.22 2.99
CA ARG A 510 0.64 -16.07 4.12
C ARG A 510 1.69 -17.14 4.43
N ARG A 511 2.21 -17.86 3.42
CA ARG A 511 3.26 -18.86 3.65
C ARG A 511 4.54 -18.26 4.23
N ALA A 512 4.90 -17.04 3.81
CA ALA A 512 6.09 -16.35 4.33
C ALA A 512 5.95 -15.97 5.81
N SER A 513 4.74 -15.80 6.32
CA SER A 513 4.47 -15.50 7.73
C SER A 513 4.62 -16.72 8.66
N GLY A 514 4.89 -17.91 8.09
CA GLY A 514 4.91 -19.19 8.82
C GLY A 514 3.53 -19.70 9.22
N ALA A 515 2.45 -19.03 8.79
CA ALA A 515 1.11 -19.54 9.01
C ALA A 515 0.88 -20.83 8.20
N ALA A 516 0.17 -21.79 8.79
CA ALA A 516 -0.29 -22.96 8.07
C ALA A 516 -1.03 -22.51 6.79
N PRO A 517 -0.91 -23.29 5.69
CA PRO A 517 -1.76 -23.09 4.52
C PRO A 517 -3.20 -22.93 4.99
N VAL A 518 -3.97 -22.05 4.35
CA VAL A 518 -5.43 -22.13 4.54
C VAL A 518 -5.76 -23.52 4.05
N THR A 519 -6.04 -24.44 4.98
CA THR A 519 -6.64 -25.72 4.64
C THR A 519 -7.90 -25.30 3.93
N ALA A 520 -7.94 -25.49 2.61
CA ALA A 520 -9.18 -25.37 1.87
C ALA A 520 -10.20 -26.14 2.73
N PRO A 521 -11.36 -25.54 3.07
CA PRO A 521 -12.41 -26.26 3.79
C PRO A 521 -12.46 -27.62 3.13
N CYS A 522 -12.14 -28.67 3.89
CA CYS A 522 -11.99 -30.01 3.34
C CYS A 522 -13.22 -30.19 2.46
N PRO A 523 -13.08 -30.24 1.12
CA PRO A 523 -14.22 -30.06 0.24
C PRO A 523 -15.23 -31.06 0.74
N GLY A 524 -16.33 -30.55 1.29
CA GLY A 524 -17.38 -31.41 1.80
C GLY A 524 -17.71 -32.39 0.68
N LEU A 525 -18.27 -33.54 1.04
CA LEU A 525 -18.72 -34.55 0.08
C LEU A 525 -19.25 -33.86 -1.20
N SER A 526 -18.71 -34.24 -2.36
CA SER A 526 -19.16 -33.66 -3.64
C SER A 526 -20.69 -33.73 -3.71
N ASP A 527 -21.35 -32.86 -4.47
CA ASP A 527 -22.81 -32.91 -4.54
C ASP A 527 -23.31 -34.28 -5.01
N SER A 528 -22.57 -34.95 -5.88
CA SER A 528 -22.79 -36.36 -6.25
C SER A 528 -22.63 -37.35 -5.09
N SER A 529 -21.73 -37.10 -4.14
CA SER A 529 -21.55 -37.93 -2.95
C SER A 529 -22.60 -37.63 -1.89
N LYS A 530 -23.06 -36.36 -1.77
CA LYS A 530 -24.22 -36.00 -0.95
C LYS A 530 -25.50 -36.64 -1.48
N GLU A 531 -25.70 -36.64 -2.80
CA GLU A 531 -26.85 -37.27 -3.46
C GLU A 531 -26.89 -38.77 -3.15
N ARG A 532 -25.75 -39.45 -3.31
CA ARG A 532 -25.62 -40.88 -2.96
C ARG A 532 -25.91 -41.16 -1.49
N LEU A 533 -25.38 -40.34 -0.58
CA LEU A 533 -25.66 -40.49 0.85
C LEU A 533 -27.12 -40.21 1.21
N ARG A 534 -27.79 -39.26 0.53
CA ARG A 534 -29.24 -39.05 0.72
C ARG A 534 -30.05 -40.25 0.26
N ALA A 535 -29.70 -40.84 -0.88
CA ALA A 535 -30.36 -42.02 -1.39
C ALA A 535 -30.15 -43.23 -0.46
N GLU A 536 -28.93 -43.40 0.06
CA GLU A 536 -28.61 -44.48 1.00
C GLU A 536 -29.34 -44.32 2.34
N LEU A 537 -29.40 -43.10 2.89
CA LEU A 537 -30.19 -42.81 4.10
C LEU A 537 -31.69 -43.03 3.89
N ALA A 538 -32.24 -42.67 2.72
CA ALA A 538 -33.64 -42.93 2.41
C ALA A 538 -33.95 -44.43 2.30
N ALA A 539 -33.04 -45.21 1.71
CA ALA A 539 -33.16 -46.67 1.64
C ALA A 539 -33.08 -47.32 3.03
N GLN A 540 -32.18 -46.85 3.90
CA GLN A 540 -32.08 -47.33 5.29
C GLN A 540 -33.34 -47.01 6.10
N ALA A 541 -33.92 -45.81 5.92
CA ALA A 541 -35.16 -45.44 6.58
C ALA A 541 -36.33 -46.35 6.15
N ALA A 542 -36.46 -46.61 4.84
CA ALA A 542 -37.51 -47.50 4.32
C ALA A 542 -37.35 -48.96 4.80
N ALA A 543 -36.12 -49.44 4.96
CA ALA A 543 -35.86 -50.79 5.47
C ALA A 543 -36.22 -50.93 6.97
N CYS A 544 -35.99 -49.89 7.78
CA CYS A 544 -36.39 -49.91 9.18
C CYS A 544 -37.92 -49.91 9.38
N ASP A 545 -38.68 -49.33 8.45
CA ASP A 545 -40.14 -49.28 8.55
C ASP A 545 -40.79 -50.64 8.19
N SER A 546 -40.17 -51.44 7.29
CA SER A 546 -40.70 -52.76 6.93
C SER A 546 -40.52 -53.82 8.02
N ASP A 547 -39.47 -53.73 8.82
CA ASP A 547 -39.20 -54.68 9.91
C ASP A 547 -40.20 -54.55 11.09
N ALA A 548 -40.94 -53.44 11.15
CA ALA A 548 -41.97 -53.18 12.16
C ALA A 548 -43.34 -53.82 11.82
N GLU A 549 -43.63 -54.07 10.54
CA GLU A 549 -44.88 -54.73 10.12
C GLU A 549 -44.81 -56.27 10.11
N GLU A 550 -43.61 -56.86 10.08
CA GLU A 550 -43.43 -58.33 10.08
C GLU A 550 -43.42 -58.95 11.50
N ASN A 551 -43.39 -58.13 12.56
CA ASN A 551 -43.42 -58.55 13.96
C ASN A 551 -44.71 -58.17 14.72
N ALA A 552 -45.74 -57.69 14.02
CA ALA A 552 -47.09 -57.47 14.54
C ALA A 552 -48.05 -58.52 13.97
#